data_AF-A0A4Y6PWP7-F1
#
_entry.id   AF-A0A4Y6PWP7-F1
#
_cell.length_a   1.000
_cell.length_b   1.000
_cell.length_c   1.000
_cell.angle_alpha   90.00
_cell.angle_beta   90.00
_cell.angle_gamma   90.00
#
_symmetry.space_group_name_H-M   'P 1'
#
loop_
_entity.id
_entity.type
_entity.pdbx_description
1 polymer ?
#
loop_
_entity_poly.entity_id
_entity_poly.type
_entity_poly.pdbx_seq_one_letter_code
_entity_poly.pdbx_strand_id
1 'polypeptide(L)'
;MGRATTRSFRGIRTASFLLAAGMTVSAFGTGCTSEKEKAMNAITKAVEECRKAEPEGRFYKVELFDDKADEILHVACSEEVDKFEMTSDVSAHAFTGPVRWGVRVDKETGLWTLYGAEWSNLQRARSALKDGDPSEESLGYAAEHFAKAQEEMPSSAWLRLRRLESVLDLRMKTRKADTPNPVSIGEDAQKVYKETMAWAKESDDLDTQVEAQYLVVNHLNKYLGRIDMVLSADGSSDEWLIKAAEQAEKDGNAEKAAEYRKEVEETRKKREETHNLFTERRKKAQALLCEEASKLQPAGVENSDLQQQVVALKSSLDCMKKAKPVADSE
;
A
#
# COMPACT_ATOMS: atom_id res chain seq x y z
N MET A 1 29.01 -40.37 -18.48
CA MET A 1 29.75 -39.09 -18.48
C MET A 1 28.68 -38.01 -18.41
N GLY A 2 28.53 -37.16 -17.39
CA GLY A 2 29.43 -36.69 -16.34
C GLY A 2 28.63 -36.33 -15.07
N ARG A 3 29.35 -36.32 -13.94
CA ARG A 3 28.86 -36.11 -12.58
C ARG A 3 28.42 -34.66 -12.38
N ALA A 4 27.23 -34.45 -11.80
CA ALA A 4 26.86 -33.18 -11.19
C ALA A 4 27.14 -33.25 -9.67
N THR A 5 27.98 -32.33 -9.24
CA THR A 5 28.62 -32.18 -7.94
C THR A 5 27.67 -31.56 -6.92
N THR A 6 27.55 -32.21 -5.77
CA THR A 6 27.05 -31.65 -4.52
C THR A 6 27.99 -30.52 -4.05
N ARG A 7 27.49 -29.29 -3.98
CA ARG A 7 28.17 -28.19 -3.28
C ARG A 7 27.50 -27.96 -1.92
N SER A 8 28.17 -28.50 -0.91
CA SER A 8 28.11 -28.06 0.47
C SER A 8 28.51 -26.59 0.55
N PHE A 9 27.66 -25.74 1.12
CA PHE A 9 28.06 -24.41 1.59
C PHE A 9 28.04 -24.39 3.11
N ARG A 10 29.23 -24.12 3.63
CA ARG A 10 29.59 -24.00 5.04
C ARG A 10 28.81 -22.85 5.69
N GLY A 11 28.41 -23.11 6.93
CA GLY A 11 27.79 -22.12 7.80
C GLY A 11 28.65 -20.88 8.00
N ILE A 12 28.00 -19.73 7.89
CA ILE A 12 28.47 -18.47 8.44
C ILE A 12 27.72 -18.32 9.76
N ARG A 13 28.44 -18.56 10.86
CA ARG A 13 28.02 -18.18 12.20
C ARG A 13 28.01 -16.65 12.24
N THR A 14 26.84 -16.03 12.09
CA THR A 14 26.66 -14.62 12.44
C THR A 14 26.74 -14.51 13.95
N ALA A 15 27.72 -13.74 14.40
CA ALA A 15 28.00 -13.46 15.79
C ALA A 15 26.78 -12.82 16.45
N SER A 16 26.27 -13.48 17.49
CA SER A 16 25.38 -12.88 18.48
C SER A 16 26.12 -11.74 19.15
N PHE A 17 25.81 -10.50 18.77
CA PHE A 17 26.16 -9.34 19.58
C PHE A 17 25.23 -9.33 20.79
N LEU A 18 25.71 -9.94 21.88
CA LEU A 18 25.23 -9.69 23.24
C LEU A 18 25.54 -8.23 23.58
N LEU A 19 24.59 -7.33 23.32
CA LEU A 19 24.55 -6.02 23.96
C LEU A 19 24.12 -6.24 25.41
N ALA A 20 25.12 -6.48 26.26
CA ALA A 20 24.99 -6.34 27.70
C ALA A 20 24.77 -4.86 28.02
N ALA A 21 23.52 -4.40 27.92
CA ALA A 21 23.10 -3.15 28.52
C ALA A 21 23.16 -3.33 30.03
N GLY A 22 24.15 -2.72 30.66
CA GLY A 22 24.34 -2.73 32.10
C GLY A 22 23.10 -2.21 32.80
N MET A 23 22.33 -3.12 33.40
CA MET A 23 21.38 -2.79 34.44
C MET A 23 22.17 -2.35 35.67
N THR A 24 22.37 -1.04 35.81
CA THR A 24 22.68 -0.46 37.12
C THR A 24 21.45 -0.67 37.99
N VAL A 25 21.49 -1.74 38.78
CA VAL A 25 20.58 -1.97 39.91
C VAL A 25 20.94 -0.92 40.97
N SER A 26 20.29 0.23 40.90
CA SER A 26 20.24 1.17 42.02
C SER A 26 19.34 0.57 43.09
N ALA A 27 19.95 -0.15 44.02
CA ALA A 27 19.27 -0.75 45.14
C ALA A 27 18.89 0.32 46.19
N PHE A 28 17.61 0.27 46.59
CA PHE A 28 17.01 0.81 47.82
C PHE A 28 16.82 2.33 47.99
N GLY A 29 15.64 2.77 47.59
CA GLY A 29 14.78 3.62 48.42
C GLY A 29 13.47 2.86 48.69
N THR A 30 13.20 2.53 49.95
CA THR A 30 11.98 1.86 50.41
C THR A 30 10.75 2.76 50.24
N GLY A 31 10.07 2.60 49.12
CA GLY A 31 8.65 2.90 48.96
C GLY A 31 8.07 1.75 48.14
N CYS A 32 7.08 1.04 48.66
CA CYS A 32 6.34 0.03 47.89
C CYS A 32 5.67 0.73 46.71
N THR A 33 6.33 0.80 45.57
CA THR A 33 5.77 1.30 44.32
C THR A 33 4.51 0.48 44.04
N SER A 34 3.36 1.13 43.96
CA SER A 34 2.09 0.42 43.81
C SER A 34 2.07 -0.35 42.48
N GLU A 35 1.32 -1.45 42.37
CA GLU A 35 1.17 -2.19 41.11
C GLU A 35 0.70 -1.28 39.96
N LYS A 36 -0.16 -0.31 40.29
CA LYS A 36 -0.60 0.75 39.39
C LYS A 36 0.58 1.56 38.81
N GLU A 37 1.50 1.97 39.67
CA GLU A 37 2.66 2.78 39.29
C GLU A 37 3.69 1.95 38.50
N LYS A 38 3.89 0.67 38.85
CA LYS A 38 4.72 -0.25 38.06
C LYS A 38 4.17 -0.46 36.65
N ALA A 39 2.86 -0.71 36.53
CA ALA A 39 2.19 -0.87 35.25
C ALA A 39 2.27 0.40 34.38
N MET A 40 2.01 1.57 34.98
CA MET A 40 2.14 2.86 34.30
C MET A 40 3.58 3.12 33.83
N ASN A 41 4.58 2.82 34.66
CA ASN A 41 5.99 2.97 34.30
C ASN A 41 6.37 2.06 33.12
N ALA A 42 5.87 0.82 33.06
CA ALA A 42 6.11 -0.08 31.95
C ALA A 42 5.54 0.49 30.63
N ILE A 43 4.31 1.01 30.63
CA ILE A 43 3.71 1.66 29.45
C ILE A 43 4.49 2.91 29.07
N THR A 44 4.76 3.80 30.03
CA THR A 44 5.45 5.08 29.78
C THR A 44 6.82 4.84 29.17
N LYS A 45 7.57 3.86 29.70
CA LYS A 45 8.87 3.48 29.15
C LYS A 45 8.77 3.02 27.70
N ALA A 46 7.79 2.16 27.37
CA ALA A 46 7.58 1.69 26.00
C ALA A 46 7.22 2.82 25.02
N VAL A 47 6.36 3.75 25.45
CA VAL A 47 6.00 4.93 24.66
C VAL A 47 7.21 5.83 24.46
N GLU A 48 8.02 6.06 25.49
CA GLU A 48 9.27 6.81 25.39
C GLU A 48 10.28 6.15 24.45
N GLU A 49 10.40 4.83 24.48
CA GLU A 49 11.25 4.09 23.54
C GLU A 49 10.77 4.28 22.09
N CYS A 50 9.46 4.22 21.85
CA CYS A 50 8.92 4.53 20.52
C CYS A 50 9.21 5.98 20.08
N ARG A 51 9.11 6.95 21.00
CA ARG A 51 9.41 8.37 20.72
C ARG A 51 10.89 8.61 20.39
N LYS A 52 11.78 7.91 21.10
CA LYS A 52 13.23 8.07 20.98
C LYS A 52 13.83 7.28 19.81
N ALA A 53 13.14 6.25 19.33
CA ALA A 53 13.56 5.49 18.18
C ALA A 53 13.71 6.43 16.97
N GLU A 54 14.86 6.34 16.29
CA GLU A 54 15.14 7.17 15.12
C GLU A 54 14.05 6.96 14.07
N PRO A 55 13.56 8.03 13.41
CA PRO A 55 12.48 7.96 12.42
C PRO A 55 12.92 7.31 11.10
N GLU A 56 13.97 6.48 11.10
CA GLU A 56 14.44 5.75 9.93
C GLU A 56 13.33 4.83 9.35
N GLY A 57 12.25 4.60 10.10
CA GLY A 57 11.04 3.95 9.63
C GLY A 57 9.77 4.76 9.89
N ARG A 58 8.72 4.51 9.08
CA ARG A 58 7.36 5.02 9.32
C ARG A 58 6.69 4.33 10.52
N PHE A 59 7.13 3.12 10.85
CA PHE A 59 6.61 2.28 11.92
C PHE A 59 7.70 1.93 12.94
N TYR A 60 7.34 1.97 14.21
CA TYR A 60 8.14 1.42 15.30
C TYR A 60 7.69 -0.02 15.57
N LYS A 61 8.65 -0.93 15.73
CA LYS A 61 8.40 -2.32 16.14
C LYS A 61 8.48 -2.41 17.66
N VAL A 62 7.34 -2.65 18.28
CA VAL A 62 7.21 -2.88 19.72
C VAL A 62 7.44 -4.36 19.98
N GLU A 63 8.55 -4.71 20.61
CA GLU A 63 8.80 -6.08 21.07
C GLU A 63 7.86 -6.41 22.25
N LEU A 64 7.17 -7.54 22.12
CA LEU A 64 6.27 -8.09 23.14
C LEU A 64 7.01 -9.17 23.93
N PHE A 65 6.49 -9.49 25.12
CA PHE A 65 7.11 -10.51 25.99
C PHE A 65 7.21 -11.92 25.36
N ASP A 66 6.45 -12.24 24.32
CA ASP A 66 6.43 -13.56 23.65
C ASP A 66 7.24 -13.61 22.34
N ASP A 67 8.29 -12.79 22.23
CA ASP A 67 9.14 -12.64 21.03
C ASP A 67 8.36 -12.21 19.76
N LYS A 68 7.09 -11.80 19.92
CA LYS A 68 6.33 -11.16 18.85
C LYS A 68 6.62 -9.67 18.82
N ALA A 69 6.26 -9.05 17.71
CA ALA A 69 6.31 -7.61 17.59
C ALA A 69 4.99 -7.07 17.03
N ASP A 70 4.52 -5.99 17.63
CA ASP A 70 3.48 -5.14 17.04
C ASP A 70 4.13 -3.96 16.33
N GLU A 71 3.49 -3.47 15.27
CA GLU A 71 3.96 -2.29 14.54
C GLU A 71 3.01 -1.13 14.76
N ILE A 72 3.55 -0.03 15.27
CA ILE A 72 2.81 1.20 15.53
C ILE A 72 3.36 2.32 14.65
N LEU A 73 2.47 3.21 14.20
CA LEU A 73 2.88 4.36 13.41
C LEU A 73 3.56 5.39 14.32
N HIS A 74 4.75 5.86 13.98
CA HIS A 74 5.54 6.74 14.85
C HIS A 74 4.80 8.00 15.32
N VAL A 75 3.94 8.57 14.47
CA VAL A 75 3.13 9.75 14.83
C VAL A 75 2.25 9.52 16.07
N ALA A 76 1.77 8.29 16.29
CA ALA A 76 0.96 7.97 17.45
C ALA A 76 1.77 7.90 18.75
N CYS A 77 3.10 7.76 18.65
CA CYS A 77 3.98 7.75 19.82
C CYS A 77 4.25 9.16 20.34
N SER A 78 4.08 10.20 19.52
CA SER A 78 4.25 11.59 19.94
C SER A 78 3.13 12.07 20.88
N GLU A 79 1.99 11.38 20.92
CA GLU A 79 0.85 11.69 21.79
C GLU A 79 1.15 11.33 23.25
N GLU A 80 0.56 12.09 24.19
CA GLU A 80 0.66 11.81 25.61
C GLU A 80 -0.02 10.51 26.01
N VAL A 81 0.47 9.89 27.09
CA VAL A 81 -0.18 8.71 27.68
C VAL A 81 -1.42 9.17 28.44
N ASP A 82 -2.59 8.69 28.04
CA ASP A 82 -3.86 8.99 28.68
C ASP A 82 -4.67 7.73 29.03
N LYS A 83 -5.79 7.93 29.74
CA LYS A 83 -6.80 6.89 30.05
C LYS A 83 -6.22 5.58 30.61
N PHE A 84 -5.28 5.69 31.54
CA PHE A 84 -4.74 4.53 32.23
C PHE A 84 -5.80 3.84 33.10
N GLU A 85 -5.93 2.53 32.94
CA GLU A 85 -6.88 1.70 33.68
C GLU A 85 -6.25 0.35 34.06
N MET A 86 -6.39 -0.03 35.34
CA MET A 86 -6.11 -1.39 35.80
C MET A 86 -7.29 -2.29 35.42
N THR A 87 -7.06 -3.30 34.59
CA THR A 87 -8.09 -4.30 34.24
C THR A 87 -8.13 -5.45 35.24
N SER A 88 -7.04 -5.68 35.98
CA SER A 88 -6.97 -6.59 37.12
C SER A 88 -5.79 -6.21 38.02
N ASP A 89 -5.47 -7.03 39.01
CA ASP A 89 -4.24 -6.94 39.81
C ASP A 89 -2.98 -7.28 39.00
N VAL A 90 -3.13 -7.96 37.84
CA VAL A 90 -2.02 -8.43 37.00
C VAL A 90 -2.07 -7.89 35.56
N SER A 91 -2.99 -6.98 35.24
CA SER A 91 -3.10 -6.39 33.90
C SER A 91 -3.61 -4.96 33.94
N ALA A 92 -3.10 -4.14 33.02
CA ALA A 92 -3.48 -2.76 32.85
C ALA A 92 -3.37 -2.35 31.38
N HIS A 93 -3.98 -1.22 31.04
CA HIS A 93 -3.79 -0.59 29.75
C HIS A 93 -3.84 0.93 29.84
N ALA A 94 -3.31 1.60 28.83
CA ALA A 94 -3.43 3.03 28.60
C ALA A 94 -3.44 3.31 27.09
N PHE A 95 -3.58 4.58 26.72
CA PHE A 95 -3.65 4.99 25.32
C PHE A 95 -2.60 6.05 24.99
N THR A 96 -2.14 6.09 23.74
CA THR A 96 -1.48 7.26 23.13
C THR A 96 -2.18 7.55 21.80
N GLY A 97 -3.03 8.57 21.80
CA GLY A 97 -3.98 8.77 20.71
C GLY A 97 -4.83 7.51 20.47
N PRO A 98 -4.82 6.90 19.27
CA PRO A 98 -5.60 5.71 18.96
C PRO A 98 -4.93 4.38 19.33
N VAL A 99 -3.67 4.41 19.78
CA VAL A 99 -2.93 3.19 20.14
C VAL A 99 -3.27 2.81 21.57
N ARG A 100 -3.75 1.58 21.77
CA ARG A 100 -3.95 0.97 23.08
C ARG A 100 -2.73 0.16 23.47
N TRP A 101 -2.10 0.51 24.58
CA TRP A 101 -0.96 -0.18 25.16
C TRP A 101 -1.41 -1.10 26.28
N GLY A 102 -1.14 -2.39 26.17
CA GLY A 102 -1.47 -3.39 27.17
C GLY A 102 -0.23 -3.90 27.89
N VAL A 103 -0.25 -3.87 29.23
CA VAL A 103 0.78 -4.48 30.08
C VAL A 103 0.18 -5.52 31.01
N ARG A 104 0.97 -6.54 31.33
CA ARG A 104 0.61 -7.58 32.28
C ARG A 104 1.81 -8.03 33.09
N VAL A 105 1.57 -8.61 34.25
CA VAL A 105 2.61 -9.27 35.04
C VAL A 105 3.01 -10.56 34.34
N ASP A 106 4.28 -10.67 33.99
CA ASP A 106 4.86 -11.90 33.49
C ASP A 106 4.90 -12.97 34.59
N LYS A 107 4.50 -14.19 34.25
CA LYS A 107 4.29 -15.26 35.24
C LYS A 107 5.61 -15.84 35.78
N GLU A 108 6.69 -15.72 35.01
CA GLU A 108 7.99 -16.31 35.36
C GLU A 108 8.86 -15.32 36.13
N THR A 109 8.88 -14.07 35.68
CA THR A 109 9.74 -13.00 36.21
C THR A 109 9.05 -12.11 37.23
N GLY A 110 7.70 -12.08 37.24
CA GLY A 110 6.93 -11.14 38.05
C GLY A 110 7.04 -9.68 37.61
N LEU A 111 7.62 -9.42 36.43
CA LEU A 111 7.80 -8.07 35.89
C LEU A 111 6.58 -7.65 35.07
N TRP A 112 6.24 -6.37 35.12
CA TRP A 112 5.25 -5.79 34.20
C TRP A 112 5.86 -5.66 32.81
N THR A 113 5.27 -6.37 31.85
CA THR A 113 5.74 -6.43 30.46
C THR A 113 4.61 -6.07 29.50
N LEU A 114 4.97 -5.52 28.35
CA LEU A 114 4.03 -5.28 27.25
C LEU A 114 3.54 -6.61 26.70
N TYR A 115 2.22 -6.74 26.55
CA TYR A 115 1.61 -7.87 25.85
C TYR A 115 0.89 -7.47 24.56
N GLY A 116 0.77 -6.18 24.27
CA GLY A 116 0.26 -5.70 22.99
C GLY A 116 0.29 -4.19 22.85
N ALA A 117 0.39 -3.72 21.61
CA ALA A 117 0.21 -2.33 21.21
C ALA A 117 -0.68 -2.29 19.97
N GLU A 118 -1.95 -1.89 20.16
CA GLU A 118 -2.98 -2.07 19.14
C GLU A 118 -3.56 -0.74 18.64
N TRP A 119 -3.58 -0.56 17.32
CA TRP A 119 -4.45 0.42 16.66
C TRP A 119 -5.40 -0.32 15.72
N SER A 120 -6.59 -0.64 16.22
CA SER A 120 -7.47 -1.62 15.58
C SER A 120 -7.83 -1.29 14.13
N ASN A 121 -8.19 -0.03 13.82
CA ASN A 121 -8.53 0.37 12.46
C ASN A 121 -7.32 0.25 11.52
N LEU A 122 -6.15 0.71 11.94
CA LEU A 122 -4.93 0.59 11.16
C LEU A 122 -4.54 -0.88 10.91
N GLN A 123 -4.56 -1.72 11.94
CA GLN A 123 -4.22 -3.14 11.81
C GLN A 123 -5.20 -3.89 10.89
N ARG A 124 -6.50 -3.59 10.97
CA ARG A 124 -7.52 -4.15 10.07
C ARG A 124 -7.28 -3.76 8.63
N ALA A 125 -7.03 -2.48 8.36
CA ALA A 125 -6.73 -1.99 7.02
C ALA A 125 -5.48 -2.67 6.44
N ARG A 126 -4.38 -2.73 7.22
CA ARG A 126 -3.13 -3.38 6.81
C ARG A 126 -3.29 -4.88 6.59
N SER A 127 -4.07 -5.56 7.44
CA SER A 127 -4.32 -7.00 7.33
C SER A 127 -5.08 -7.35 6.06
N ALA A 128 -6.06 -6.52 5.66
CA ALA A 128 -6.80 -6.72 4.42
C ALA A 128 -5.93 -6.55 3.16
N LEU A 129 -4.81 -5.84 3.26
CA LEU A 129 -3.85 -5.63 2.16
C LEU A 129 -2.62 -6.54 2.23
N LYS A 130 -2.66 -7.59 3.05
CA LYS A 130 -1.50 -8.50 3.21
C LYS A 130 -1.22 -9.34 1.96
N ASP A 131 -2.24 -9.58 1.14
CA ASP A 131 -2.11 -10.33 -0.10
C ASP A 131 -1.46 -9.48 -1.20
N GLY A 132 -0.64 -10.10 -2.06
CA GLY A 132 0.05 -9.39 -3.15
C GLY A 132 -0.88 -8.85 -4.24
N ASP A 133 -2.12 -9.34 -4.33
CA ASP A 133 -3.18 -8.84 -5.21
C ASP A 133 -4.53 -8.83 -4.47
N PRO A 134 -4.80 -7.81 -3.63
CA PRO A 134 -6.01 -7.73 -2.82
C PRO A 134 -7.28 -7.74 -3.67
N SER A 135 -8.34 -8.39 -3.17
CA SER A 135 -9.66 -8.41 -3.81
C SER A 135 -10.36 -7.04 -3.73
N GLU A 136 -11.43 -6.87 -4.51
CA GLU A 136 -12.30 -5.67 -4.42
C GLU A 136 -12.84 -5.47 -3.00
N GLU A 137 -13.28 -6.54 -2.35
CA GLU A 137 -13.79 -6.53 -0.97
C GLU A 137 -12.70 -6.12 0.02
N SER A 138 -11.49 -6.67 -0.11
CA SER A 138 -10.35 -6.32 0.73
C SER A 138 -9.93 -4.86 0.58
N LEU A 139 -9.92 -4.34 -0.66
CA LEU A 139 -9.59 -2.94 -0.94
C LEU A 139 -10.65 -1.98 -0.39
N GLY A 140 -11.93 -2.32 -0.53
CA GLY A 140 -13.04 -1.55 0.05
C GLY A 140 -12.95 -1.52 1.58
N TYR A 141 -12.72 -2.68 2.20
CA TYR A 141 -12.54 -2.81 3.65
C TYR A 141 -11.33 -2.02 4.15
N ALA A 142 -10.20 -2.10 3.44
CA ALA A 142 -9.00 -1.35 3.77
C ALA A 142 -9.22 0.16 3.66
N ALA A 143 -9.85 0.64 2.59
CA ALA A 143 -10.15 2.05 2.40
C ALA A 143 -11.06 2.62 3.50
N GLU A 144 -12.08 1.86 3.93
CA GLU A 144 -12.95 2.23 5.05
C GLU A 144 -12.16 2.34 6.36
N HIS A 145 -11.34 1.34 6.66
CA HIS A 145 -10.57 1.33 7.90
C HIS A 145 -9.41 2.34 7.92
N PHE A 146 -8.80 2.65 6.77
CA PHE A 146 -7.87 3.77 6.66
C PHE A 146 -8.58 5.12 6.85
N ALA A 147 -9.82 5.28 6.39
CA ALA A 147 -10.59 6.50 6.65
C ALA A 147 -10.85 6.69 8.15
N LYS A 148 -11.27 5.64 8.86
CA LYS A 148 -11.46 5.68 10.32
C LYS A 148 -10.16 5.96 11.07
N ALA A 149 -9.05 5.32 10.67
CA ALA A 149 -7.74 5.61 11.24
C ALA A 149 -7.31 7.06 10.97
N GLN A 150 -7.60 7.61 9.78
CA GLN A 150 -7.33 9.01 9.46
C GLN A 150 -8.18 9.97 10.32
N GLU A 151 -9.43 9.64 10.63
CA GLU A 151 -10.26 10.42 11.55
C GLU A 151 -9.70 10.41 12.98
N GLU A 152 -9.18 9.26 13.42
CA GLU A 152 -8.54 9.08 14.72
C GLU A 152 -7.17 9.79 14.83
N MET A 153 -6.47 9.99 13.70
CA MET A 153 -5.17 10.64 13.61
C MET A 153 -5.07 11.53 12.35
N PRO A 154 -5.72 12.71 12.35
CA PRO A 154 -5.85 13.55 11.16
C PRO A 154 -4.53 14.19 10.70
N SER A 155 -3.53 14.26 11.57
CA SER A 155 -2.18 14.77 11.29
C SER A 155 -1.31 13.80 10.48
N SER A 156 -1.75 12.54 10.28
CA SER A 156 -0.94 11.54 9.61
C SER A 156 -0.98 11.67 8.07
N ALA A 157 0.11 12.18 7.49
CA ALA A 157 0.40 12.11 6.06
C ALA A 157 0.27 10.69 5.50
N TRP A 158 0.86 9.72 6.19
CA TRP A 158 0.90 8.32 5.75
C TRP A 158 -0.50 7.72 5.60
N LEU A 159 -1.41 7.96 6.56
CA LEU A 159 -2.78 7.46 6.48
C LEU A 159 -3.54 8.03 5.28
N ARG A 160 -3.36 9.32 5.00
CA ARG A 160 -3.97 10.01 3.85
C ARG A 160 -3.50 9.40 2.53
N LEU A 161 -2.20 9.14 2.40
CA LEU A 161 -1.60 8.53 1.22
C LEU A 161 -2.05 7.07 1.05
N ARG A 162 -2.08 6.27 2.12
CA ARG A 162 -2.56 4.88 2.05
C ARG A 162 -4.04 4.75 1.74
N ARG A 163 -4.86 5.66 2.27
CA ARG A 163 -6.27 5.78 1.90
C ARG A 163 -6.41 6.07 0.41
N LEU A 164 -5.65 7.05 -0.11
CA LEU A 164 -5.65 7.39 -1.54
C LEU A 164 -5.23 6.21 -2.41
N GLU A 165 -4.14 5.53 -2.07
CA GLU A 165 -3.65 4.35 -2.78
C GLU A 165 -4.72 3.24 -2.83
N SER A 166 -5.34 2.95 -1.69
CA SER A 166 -6.38 1.91 -1.59
C SER A 166 -7.58 2.19 -2.50
N VAL A 167 -8.05 3.45 -2.56
CA VAL A 167 -9.18 3.82 -3.44
C VAL A 167 -8.79 3.88 -4.93
N LEU A 168 -7.52 4.17 -5.25
CA LEU A 168 -7.01 4.08 -6.62
C LEU A 168 -6.92 2.63 -7.09
N ASP A 169 -6.40 1.73 -6.26
CA ASP A 169 -6.33 0.30 -6.57
C ASP A 169 -7.74 -0.32 -6.67
N LEU A 170 -8.66 0.06 -5.77
CA LEU A 170 -10.07 -0.31 -5.87
C LEU A 170 -10.67 0.16 -7.20
N ARG A 171 -10.40 1.41 -7.60
CA ARG A 171 -10.84 1.93 -8.90
C ARG A 171 -10.28 1.11 -10.05
N MET A 172 -9.04 0.65 -9.98
CA MET A 172 -8.44 -0.18 -11.04
C MET A 172 -9.14 -1.52 -11.17
N LYS A 173 -9.41 -2.19 -10.03
CA LYS A 173 -10.09 -3.50 -9.97
C LYS A 173 -11.53 -3.44 -10.44
N THR A 174 -12.28 -2.43 -10.00
CA THR A 174 -13.71 -2.28 -10.30
C THR A 174 -14.01 -1.74 -11.69
N ARG A 175 -12.99 -1.24 -12.40
CA ARG A 175 -13.16 -0.65 -13.74
C ARG A 175 -13.48 -1.71 -14.79
N LYS A 176 -14.66 -1.53 -15.39
CA LYS A 176 -15.24 -2.32 -16.47
C LYS A 176 -15.36 -1.49 -17.76
N ALA A 177 -15.77 -2.17 -18.84
CA ALA A 177 -15.93 -1.53 -20.14
C ALA A 177 -17.03 -0.45 -20.13
N ASP A 178 -18.06 -0.57 -19.31
CA ASP A 178 -19.21 0.32 -19.20
C ASP A 178 -19.12 1.34 -18.05
N THR A 179 -18.03 1.31 -17.29
CA THR A 179 -17.83 2.22 -16.14
C THR A 179 -17.94 3.69 -16.57
N PRO A 180 -18.75 4.51 -15.87
CA PRO A 180 -18.80 5.95 -16.10
C PRO A 180 -17.42 6.60 -15.95
N ASN A 181 -17.08 7.50 -16.88
CA ASN A 181 -15.79 8.19 -16.93
C ASN A 181 -14.60 7.26 -16.71
N PRO A 182 -14.44 6.20 -17.55
CA PRO A 182 -13.52 5.10 -17.29
C PRO A 182 -12.05 5.53 -17.33
N VAL A 183 -11.78 6.70 -17.91
CA VAL A 183 -10.45 7.29 -18.01
C VAL A 183 -10.00 7.98 -16.72
N SER A 184 -10.92 8.56 -15.96
CA SER A 184 -10.61 9.29 -14.73
C SER A 184 -10.16 8.37 -13.58
N ILE A 185 -9.64 8.95 -12.50
CA ILE A 185 -9.40 8.23 -11.24
C ILE A 185 -10.70 7.87 -10.48
N GLY A 186 -11.87 8.30 -10.97
CA GLY A 186 -13.16 8.07 -10.30
C GLY A 186 -13.45 9.09 -9.19
N GLU A 187 -14.71 9.21 -8.80
CA GLU A 187 -15.18 10.25 -7.87
C GLU A 187 -14.61 10.06 -6.45
N ASP A 188 -14.58 8.83 -5.94
CA ASP A 188 -14.06 8.53 -4.60
C ASP A 188 -12.57 8.85 -4.49
N ALA A 189 -11.75 8.37 -5.44
CA ALA A 189 -10.33 8.69 -5.44
C ALA A 189 -10.08 10.19 -5.68
N GLN A 190 -10.88 10.84 -6.52
CA GLN A 190 -10.80 12.28 -6.73
C GLN A 190 -11.10 13.09 -5.47
N LYS A 191 -12.07 12.64 -4.66
CA LYS A 191 -12.40 13.25 -3.37
C LYS A 191 -11.24 13.10 -2.39
N VAL A 192 -10.73 11.87 -2.20
CA VAL A 192 -9.60 11.62 -1.29
C VAL A 192 -8.36 12.38 -1.73
N TYR A 193 -8.06 12.40 -3.04
CA TYR A 193 -6.93 13.17 -3.58
C TYR A 193 -7.06 14.67 -3.26
N LYS A 194 -8.23 15.27 -3.45
CA LYS A 194 -8.47 16.69 -3.11
C LYS A 194 -8.31 16.96 -1.61
N GLU A 195 -8.85 16.07 -0.76
CA GLU A 195 -8.70 16.15 0.70
C GLU A 195 -7.22 16.09 1.12
N THR A 196 -6.45 15.15 0.54
CA THR A 196 -5.00 15.02 0.81
C THR A 196 -4.22 16.24 0.33
N MET A 197 -4.50 16.73 -0.88
CA MET A 197 -3.82 17.90 -1.44
C MET A 197 -4.13 19.19 -0.67
N ALA A 198 -5.36 19.36 -0.18
CA ALA A 198 -5.72 20.51 0.65
C ALA A 198 -4.95 20.48 1.98
N TRP A 199 -4.97 19.33 2.66
CA TRP A 199 -4.24 19.15 3.91
C TRP A 199 -2.75 19.35 3.77
N ALA A 200 -2.13 18.80 2.71
CA ALA A 200 -0.70 18.93 2.46
C ALA A 200 -0.29 20.40 2.29
N LYS A 201 -1.09 21.18 1.57
CA LYS A 201 -0.86 22.63 1.42
C LYS A 201 -1.06 23.41 2.72
N GLU A 202 -2.09 23.08 3.49
CA GLU A 202 -2.34 23.69 4.80
C GLU A 202 -1.23 23.38 5.81
N SER A 203 -0.60 22.20 5.68
CA SER A 203 0.45 21.71 6.58
C SER A 203 1.87 22.01 6.09
N ASP A 204 2.01 22.70 4.94
CA ASP A 204 3.30 22.91 4.24
C ASP A 204 4.10 21.62 3.99
N ASP A 205 3.39 20.51 3.74
CA ASP A 205 3.97 19.18 3.50
C ASP A 205 4.06 18.90 1.99
N LEU A 206 5.17 19.36 1.40
CA LEU A 206 5.44 19.19 -0.03
C LEU A 206 5.64 17.72 -0.42
N ASP A 207 6.21 16.89 0.46
CA ASP A 207 6.44 15.47 0.22
C ASP A 207 5.11 14.73 0.03
N THR A 208 4.14 14.96 0.92
CA THR A 208 2.80 14.39 0.79
C THR A 208 2.08 14.90 -0.45
N GLN A 209 2.24 16.19 -0.78
CA GLN A 209 1.66 16.75 -2.01
C GLN A 209 2.19 16.02 -3.25
N VAL A 210 3.51 15.84 -3.35
CA VAL A 210 4.15 15.19 -4.49
C VAL A 210 3.88 13.70 -4.53
N GLU A 211 3.87 13.00 -3.39
CA GLU A 211 3.54 11.57 -3.30
C GLU A 211 2.08 11.33 -3.75
N ALA A 212 1.13 12.19 -3.34
CA ALA A 212 -0.26 12.09 -3.79
C ALA A 212 -0.41 12.29 -5.31
N GLN A 213 0.29 13.27 -5.88
CA GLN A 213 0.33 13.48 -7.34
C GLN A 213 0.96 12.29 -8.07
N TYR A 214 2.06 11.76 -7.54
CA TYR A 214 2.74 10.59 -8.07
C TYR A 214 1.81 9.37 -8.11
N LEU A 215 1.05 9.10 -7.05
CA LEU A 215 0.09 7.99 -7.00
C LEU A 215 -0.98 8.11 -8.11
N VAL A 216 -1.52 9.31 -8.34
CA VAL A 216 -2.49 9.57 -9.42
C VAL A 216 -1.88 9.32 -10.80
N VAL A 217 -0.68 9.86 -11.07
CA VAL A 217 0.01 9.67 -12.36
C VAL A 217 0.34 8.21 -12.60
N ASN A 218 0.84 7.51 -11.57
CA ASN A 218 1.15 6.09 -11.64
C ASN A 218 -0.09 5.24 -11.92
N HIS A 219 -1.22 5.53 -11.27
CA HIS A 219 -2.51 4.88 -11.53
C HIS A 219 -2.96 5.05 -12.98
N LEU A 220 -2.90 6.27 -13.51
CA LEU A 220 -3.26 6.57 -14.90
C LEU A 220 -2.34 5.85 -15.89
N ASN A 221 -1.04 5.78 -15.60
CA ASN A 221 -0.07 5.05 -16.41
C ASN A 221 -0.36 3.53 -16.42
N LYS A 222 -0.62 2.93 -15.25
CA LYS A 222 -1.05 1.52 -15.14
C LYS A 222 -2.31 1.25 -15.97
N TYR A 223 -3.28 2.17 -15.94
CA TYR A 223 -4.50 2.02 -16.73
C TYR A 223 -4.24 2.10 -18.23
N LEU A 224 -3.40 3.03 -18.67
CA LEU A 224 -3.00 3.12 -20.08
C LEU A 224 -2.34 1.82 -20.54
N GLY A 225 -1.45 1.25 -19.73
CA GLY A 225 -0.88 -0.08 -20.00
C GLY A 225 -1.95 -1.17 -20.16
N ARG A 226 -3.00 -1.17 -19.33
CA ARG A 226 -4.14 -2.09 -19.49
C ARG A 226 -4.89 -1.88 -20.80
N ILE A 227 -5.07 -0.63 -21.24
CA ILE A 227 -5.67 -0.33 -22.54
C ILE A 227 -4.79 -0.87 -23.68
N ASP A 228 -3.48 -0.63 -23.62
CA ASP A 228 -2.53 -1.06 -24.65
C ASP A 228 -2.48 -2.59 -24.74
N MET A 229 -2.56 -3.31 -23.62
CA MET A 229 -2.69 -4.78 -23.60
C MET A 229 -3.96 -5.25 -24.32
N VAL A 230 -5.10 -4.60 -24.09
CA VAL A 230 -6.37 -4.95 -24.76
C VAL A 230 -6.28 -4.70 -26.26
N LEU A 231 -5.66 -3.59 -26.68
CA LEU A 231 -5.49 -3.27 -28.10
C LEU A 231 -4.47 -4.17 -28.81
N SER A 232 -3.51 -4.72 -28.07
CA SER A 232 -2.48 -5.62 -28.61
C SER A 232 -2.91 -7.08 -28.65
N ALA A 233 -4.03 -7.44 -28.01
CA ALA A 233 -4.54 -8.81 -28.03
C ALA A 233 -5.05 -9.18 -29.43
N ASP A 234 -4.31 -10.06 -30.10
CA ASP A 234 -4.62 -10.57 -31.42
C ASP A 234 -5.53 -11.80 -31.36
N GLY A 235 -6.32 -11.99 -32.41
CA GLY A 235 -7.46 -12.89 -32.46
C GLY A 235 -7.18 -14.38 -32.50
N SER A 236 -6.26 -14.88 -31.69
CA SER A 236 -5.89 -16.31 -31.62
C SER A 236 -7.10 -17.26 -31.45
N SER A 237 -8.19 -16.78 -30.85
CA SER A 237 -9.47 -17.51 -30.77
C SER A 237 -10.12 -17.79 -32.13
N ASP A 238 -9.94 -16.91 -33.11
CA ASP A 238 -10.56 -17.04 -34.43
C ASP A 238 -9.98 -18.22 -35.20
N GLU A 239 -8.66 -18.45 -35.09
CA GLU A 239 -8.00 -19.56 -35.77
C GLU A 239 -8.50 -20.91 -35.25
N TRP A 240 -8.73 -21.02 -33.94
CA TRP A 240 -9.31 -22.21 -33.34
C TRP A 240 -10.75 -22.44 -33.82
N LEU A 241 -11.59 -21.40 -33.78
CA LEU A 241 -12.99 -21.49 -34.24
C LEU A 241 -13.10 -21.84 -35.73
N ILE A 242 -12.22 -21.29 -36.58
CA ILE A 242 -12.16 -21.62 -38.01
C ILE A 242 -11.83 -23.10 -38.19
N LYS A 243 -10.79 -23.62 -37.53
CA LYS A 243 -10.41 -25.05 -37.60
C LYS A 243 -11.51 -25.96 -37.05
N ALA A 244 -12.20 -25.55 -35.99
CA ALA A 244 -13.32 -26.29 -35.42
C ALA A 244 -14.51 -26.38 -36.40
N ALA A 245 -14.81 -25.29 -37.12
CA ALA A 245 -15.80 -25.30 -38.20
C ALA A 245 -15.41 -26.26 -39.33
N GLU A 246 -14.17 -26.18 -39.81
CA GLU A 246 -13.66 -27.07 -40.88
C GLU A 246 -13.70 -28.55 -40.48
N GLN A 247 -13.39 -28.87 -39.23
CA GLN A 247 -13.45 -30.25 -38.74
C GLN A 247 -14.90 -30.74 -38.63
N ALA A 248 -15.82 -29.92 -38.12
CA ALA A 248 -17.23 -30.27 -38.06
C ALA A 248 -17.83 -30.55 -39.45
N GLU A 249 -17.37 -29.85 -40.49
CA GLU A 249 -17.77 -30.15 -41.88
C GLU A 249 -17.24 -31.49 -42.37
N LYS A 250 -15.97 -31.81 -42.07
CA LYS A 250 -15.37 -33.11 -42.42
C LYS A 250 -16.10 -34.26 -41.74
N ASP A 251 -16.61 -34.03 -40.55
CA ASP A 251 -17.37 -35.02 -39.77
C ASP A 251 -18.85 -35.08 -40.17
N GLY A 252 -19.28 -34.29 -41.17
CA GLY A 252 -20.67 -34.26 -41.64
C GLY A 252 -21.65 -33.54 -40.70
N ASN A 253 -21.16 -32.78 -39.71
CA ASN A 253 -21.96 -32.04 -38.76
C ASN A 253 -22.14 -30.58 -39.18
N ALA A 254 -23.08 -30.36 -40.12
CA ALA A 254 -23.36 -29.05 -40.71
C ALA A 254 -23.87 -28.01 -39.69
N GLU A 255 -24.64 -28.44 -38.69
CA GLU A 255 -25.17 -27.56 -37.65
C GLU A 255 -24.04 -26.95 -36.81
N LYS A 256 -23.13 -27.79 -36.34
CA LYS A 256 -21.98 -27.37 -35.54
C LYS A 256 -20.97 -26.53 -36.33
N ALA A 257 -20.79 -26.83 -37.62
CA ALA A 257 -19.98 -26.00 -38.50
C ALA A 257 -20.57 -24.60 -38.68
N ALA A 258 -21.90 -24.49 -38.81
CA ALA A 258 -22.60 -23.20 -38.90
C ALA A 258 -22.52 -22.40 -37.59
N GLU A 259 -22.63 -23.07 -36.44
CA GLU A 259 -22.45 -22.48 -35.11
C GLU A 259 -21.06 -21.85 -34.96
N TYR A 260 -19.98 -22.60 -35.25
CA TYR A 260 -18.62 -22.08 -35.14
C TYR A 260 -18.36 -20.89 -36.08
N ARG A 261 -18.89 -20.93 -37.31
CA ARG A 261 -18.79 -19.78 -38.23
C ARG A 261 -19.47 -18.54 -37.71
N LYS A 262 -20.66 -18.70 -37.12
CA LYS A 262 -21.39 -17.60 -36.50
C LYS A 262 -20.59 -17.02 -35.33
N GLU A 263 -19.98 -17.87 -34.51
CA GLU A 263 -19.13 -17.45 -33.39
C GLU A 263 -17.88 -16.68 -33.85
N VAL A 264 -17.27 -17.06 -34.98
CA VAL A 264 -16.17 -16.27 -35.60
C VAL A 264 -16.63 -14.86 -35.94
N GLU A 265 -17.76 -14.71 -36.62
CA GLU A 265 -18.27 -13.40 -37.04
C GLU A 265 -18.68 -12.55 -35.83
N GLU A 266 -19.30 -13.14 -34.81
CA GLU A 266 -19.61 -12.44 -33.56
C GLU A 266 -18.33 -12.00 -32.82
N THR A 267 -17.30 -12.85 -32.79
CA THR A 267 -16.01 -12.55 -32.14
C THR A 267 -15.28 -11.42 -32.86
N ARG A 268 -15.25 -11.44 -34.20
CA ARG A 268 -14.66 -10.37 -35.02
C ARG A 268 -15.36 -9.04 -34.79
N LYS A 269 -16.69 -9.03 -34.81
CA LYS A 269 -17.49 -7.83 -34.56
C LYS A 269 -17.23 -7.26 -33.16
N LYS A 270 -17.26 -8.12 -32.12
CA LYS A 270 -16.93 -7.70 -30.74
C LYS A 270 -15.51 -7.16 -30.61
N ARG A 271 -14.55 -7.74 -31.33
CA ARG A 271 -13.16 -7.27 -31.33
C ARG A 271 -13.05 -5.89 -31.98
N GLU A 272 -13.71 -5.67 -33.11
CA GLU A 272 -13.72 -4.36 -33.78
C GLU A 272 -14.37 -3.28 -32.88
N GLU A 273 -15.53 -3.58 -32.29
CA GLU A 273 -16.19 -2.70 -31.32
C GLU A 273 -15.28 -2.38 -30.12
N THR A 274 -14.62 -3.40 -29.57
CA THR A 274 -13.66 -3.25 -28.48
C THR A 274 -12.47 -2.39 -28.91
N HIS A 275 -11.88 -2.65 -30.07
CA HIS A 275 -10.71 -1.94 -30.57
C HIS A 275 -11.03 -0.45 -30.79
N ASN A 276 -12.19 -0.15 -31.39
CA ASN A 276 -12.66 1.23 -31.58
C ASN A 276 -12.89 1.94 -30.24
N LEU A 277 -13.56 1.27 -29.29
CA LEU A 277 -13.81 1.80 -27.95
C LEU A 277 -12.50 2.12 -27.22
N PHE A 278 -11.55 1.18 -27.21
CA PHE A 278 -10.31 1.31 -26.47
C PHE A 278 -9.31 2.26 -27.17
N THR A 279 -9.37 2.41 -28.49
CA THR A 279 -8.57 3.41 -29.22
C THR A 279 -8.92 4.84 -28.79
N GLU A 280 -10.21 5.16 -28.72
CA GLU A 280 -10.66 6.48 -28.25
C GLU A 280 -10.36 6.70 -26.76
N ARG A 281 -10.49 5.65 -25.94
CA ARG A 281 -10.10 5.71 -24.52
C ARG A 281 -8.62 5.95 -24.34
N ARG A 282 -7.77 5.29 -25.14
CA ARG A 282 -6.31 5.45 -25.11
C ARG A 282 -5.92 6.90 -25.31
N LYS A 283 -6.49 7.57 -26.32
CA LYS A 283 -6.24 9.01 -26.59
C LYS A 283 -6.58 9.88 -25.38
N LYS A 284 -7.77 9.68 -24.80
CA LYS A 284 -8.23 10.44 -23.62
C LYS A 284 -7.39 10.16 -22.38
N ALA A 285 -7.04 8.89 -22.13
CA ALA A 285 -6.22 8.47 -21.00
C ALA A 285 -4.79 9.01 -21.12
N GLN A 286 -4.21 8.99 -22.32
CA GLN A 286 -2.92 9.60 -22.59
C GLN A 286 -2.96 11.11 -22.31
N ALA A 287 -3.97 11.82 -22.81
CA ALA A 287 -4.08 13.27 -22.59
C ALA A 287 -4.17 13.61 -21.09
N LEU A 288 -5.03 12.91 -20.34
CA LEU A 288 -5.19 13.11 -18.90
C LEU A 288 -3.90 12.77 -18.13
N LEU A 289 -3.24 11.67 -18.48
CA LEU A 289 -1.95 11.27 -17.89
C LEU A 289 -0.91 12.37 -18.07
N CYS A 290 -0.83 12.96 -19.25
CA CYS A 290 0.13 14.02 -19.55
C CYS A 290 -0.20 15.33 -18.84
N GLU A 291 -1.48 15.66 -18.72
CA GLU A 291 -1.94 16.81 -17.94
C GLU A 291 -1.50 16.67 -16.47
N GLU A 292 -1.78 15.54 -15.83
CA GLU A 292 -1.39 15.31 -14.44
C GLU A 292 0.14 15.19 -14.27
N ALA A 293 0.84 14.54 -15.19
CA ALA A 293 2.30 14.42 -15.15
C ALA A 293 3.01 15.77 -15.29
N SER A 294 2.40 16.75 -15.98
CA SER A 294 2.94 18.12 -16.08
C SER A 294 2.90 18.87 -14.75
N LYS A 295 1.92 18.54 -13.88
CA LYS A 295 1.76 19.13 -12.55
C LYS A 295 2.71 18.53 -11.51
N LEU A 296 3.28 17.35 -11.80
CA LEU A 296 4.20 16.65 -10.92
C LEU A 296 5.60 17.28 -10.95
N GLN A 297 6.00 17.95 -9.86
CA GLN A 297 7.30 18.61 -9.74
C GLN A 297 8.09 18.03 -8.57
N PRO A 298 9.30 17.47 -8.79
CA PRO A 298 10.11 16.90 -7.70
C PRO A 298 10.94 17.95 -6.94
N ALA A 299 10.99 19.19 -7.41
CA ALA A 299 11.83 20.22 -6.80
C ALA A 299 11.31 20.59 -5.40
N GLY A 300 12.19 20.58 -4.40
CA GLY A 300 11.88 20.94 -3.02
C GLY A 300 11.43 19.78 -2.12
N VAL A 301 11.19 18.59 -2.67
CA VAL A 301 10.88 17.38 -1.89
C VAL A 301 12.09 16.99 -1.05
N GLU A 302 11.90 16.64 0.23
CA GLU A 302 13.00 16.23 1.11
C GLU A 302 13.34 14.75 0.94
N ASN A 303 12.32 13.92 0.69
CA ASN A 303 12.48 12.49 0.44
C ASN A 303 13.19 12.19 -0.91
N SER A 304 14.46 11.79 -0.84
CA SER A 304 15.28 11.46 -2.02
C SER A 304 14.73 10.27 -2.84
N ASP A 305 14.11 9.29 -2.18
CA ASP A 305 13.54 8.13 -2.88
C ASP A 305 12.32 8.53 -3.69
N LEU A 306 11.46 9.38 -3.12
CA LEU A 306 10.31 9.96 -3.82
C LEU A 306 10.78 10.80 -5.02
N GLN A 307 11.80 11.63 -4.87
CA GLN A 307 12.39 12.38 -5.99
C GLN A 307 12.83 11.46 -7.13
N GLN A 308 13.57 10.39 -6.81
CA GLN A 308 14.03 9.43 -7.80
C GLN A 308 12.86 8.71 -8.50
N GLN A 309 11.84 8.30 -7.75
CA GLN A 309 10.64 7.68 -8.30
C GLN A 309 9.89 8.62 -9.26
N VAL A 310 9.75 9.90 -8.89
CA VAL A 310 9.12 10.91 -9.74
C VAL A 310 9.91 11.11 -11.03
N VAL A 311 11.24 11.23 -10.94
CA VAL A 311 12.11 11.39 -12.12
C VAL A 311 12.02 10.17 -13.04
N ALA A 312 12.07 8.95 -12.48
CA ALA A 312 11.96 7.71 -13.22
C ALA A 312 10.59 7.59 -13.92
N LEU A 313 9.50 7.85 -13.19
CA LEU A 313 8.15 7.84 -13.76
C LEU A 313 8.04 8.84 -14.90
N LYS A 314 8.41 10.11 -14.69
CA LYS A 314 8.35 11.14 -15.75
C LYS A 314 9.18 10.76 -16.97
N SER A 315 10.36 10.18 -16.79
CA SER A 315 11.22 9.74 -17.91
C SER A 315 10.60 8.58 -18.71
N SER A 316 9.78 7.75 -18.08
CA SER A 316 9.10 6.64 -18.76
C SER A 316 7.92 7.10 -19.64
N LEU A 317 7.31 8.25 -19.34
CA LEU A 317 6.09 8.74 -19.99
C LEU A 317 6.37 9.40 -21.36
N ASP A 318 5.68 8.94 -22.40
CA ASP A 318 5.93 9.38 -23.78
C ASP A 318 5.70 10.88 -24.03
N CYS A 319 4.75 11.50 -23.34
CA CYS A 319 4.53 12.94 -23.46
C CYS A 319 5.61 13.78 -22.79
N MET A 320 6.33 13.23 -21.81
CA MET A 320 7.46 13.92 -21.19
C MET A 320 8.76 13.68 -21.99
N LYS A 321 8.87 12.58 -22.75
CA LYS A 321 9.99 12.35 -23.68
C LYS A 321 10.05 13.38 -24.80
N LYS A 322 8.90 13.86 -25.29
CA LYS A 322 8.81 14.91 -26.32
C LYS A 322 9.00 16.33 -25.79
N ALA A 323 9.03 16.52 -24.47
CA ALA A 323 9.23 17.81 -23.81
C ALA A 323 10.71 18.07 -23.44
N LYS A 324 11.65 17.21 -23.87
CA LYS A 324 13.09 17.48 -23.73
C LYS A 324 13.40 18.74 -24.56
N PRO A 325 13.86 19.84 -23.95
CA PRO A 325 14.36 20.95 -24.74
C PRO A 325 15.52 20.44 -25.59
N VAL A 326 15.59 20.92 -26.82
CA VAL A 326 16.79 20.88 -27.64
C VAL A 326 17.86 21.61 -26.82
N ALA A 327 18.66 20.85 -26.07
CA ALA A 327 19.81 21.39 -25.37
C ALA A 327 20.90 21.59 -26.43
N ASP A 328 21.13 22.86 -26.74
CA ASP A 328 22.39 23.48 -27.14
C ASP A 328 23.25 22.71 -28.14
N SER A 329 23.03 23.03 -29.43
CA SER A 329 24.12 23.03 -30.41
C SER A 329 24.84 24.38 -30.33
N GLU A 330 25.85 24.44 -29.47
CA GLU A 330 27.06 25.23 -29.75
C GLU A 330 27.99 24.42 -30.66
#